data_AF-A0A817VDS5-F1
#
_entry.id   AF-A0A817VDS5-F1
#
_cell.length_a   1.000
_cell.length_b   1.000
_cell.length_c   1.000
_cell.angle_alpha   90.00
_cell.angle_beta   90.00
_cell.angle_gamma   90.00
#
_symmetry.space_group_name_H-M   'P 1'
#
loop_
_entity.id
_entity.type
_entity.pdbx_description
1 polymer ?
#
loop_
_entity_poly.entity_id
_entity_poly.type
_entity_poly.pdbx_seq_one_letter_code
_entity_poly.pdbx_strand_id
1 'polypeptide(L)'
;GTSYTYTVKAVSSAGSESAASNSVTGKTTGAPPAISAPDGLTASDISSNSMTLNWNSVSGVTTYNVYRDGNKLTSVSLTSYADKNLVSGTSYRYQVSSVKDSSESEKSNELQATTLTEKVCFNDNNFNHVAQRRAINSMGYALAVGSNQNMGLYNLFVKTNLCKTKENYYEIN
;
A
#
# COMPACT_ATOMS: atom_id res chain seq x y z
N GLY A 1 14.59 -27.49 20.63
CA GLY A 1 15.83 -28.12 20.14
C GLY A 1 15.85 -29.55 20.59
N THR A 2 16.28 -30.45 19.72
CA THR A 2 16.25 -31.91 19.92
C THR A 2 17.68 -32.42 20.00
N SER A 3 17.97 -33.24 21.01
CA SER A 3 19.29 -33.88 21.14
C SER A 3 19.33 -35.15 20.30
N TYR A 4 20.38 -35.29 19.51
CA TYR A 4 20.68 -36.48 18.71
C TYR A 4 22.03 -37.02 19.14
N THR A 5 22.10 -38.35 19.27
CA THR A 5 23.34 -39.06 19.55
C THR A 5 23.74 -39.84 18.30
N TYR A 6 24.93 -39.59 17.79
CA TYR A 6 25.46 -40.22 16.59
C TYR A 6 26.62 -41.13 16.94
N THR A 7 26.67 -42.29 16.29
CA THR A 7 27.84 -43.16 16.21
C THR A 7 28.05 -43.50 14.74
N VAL A 8 29.29 -43.77 14.36
CA VAL A 8 29.63 -44.19 12.99
C VAL A 8 30.28 -45.56 13.03
N LYS A 9 30.02 -46.37 12.01
CA LYS A 9 30.71 -47.63 11.73
C LYS A 9 31.32 -47.56 10.35
N ALA A 10 32.50 -48.14 10.18
CA ALA A 10 33.09 -48.36 8.87
C ALA A 10 32.54 -49.66 8.28
N VAL A 11 32.32 -49.68 6.97
CA VAL A 11 31.92 -50.88 6.22
C VAL A 11 33.02 -51.19 5.20
N SER A 12 33.51 -52.43 5.19
CA SER A 12 34.53 -52.86 4.23
C SER A 12 33.93 -53.04 2.83
N SER A 13 34.78 -53.16 1.80
CA SER A 13 34.34 -53.44 0.43
C SER A 13 33.63 -54.79 0.27
N ALA A 14 33.83 -55.72 1.22
CA ALA A 14 33.12 -57.00 1.30
C ALA A 14 31.81 -56.93 2.12
N GLY A 15 31.44 -55.74 2.63
CA GLY A 15 30.20 -55.50 3.37
C GLY A 15 30.26 -55.78 4.87
N SER A 16 31.43 -56.08 5.44
CA SER A 16 31.56 -56.30 6.89
C SER A 16 31.65 -54.98 7.65
N GLU A 17 30.89 -54.84 8.73
CA GLU A 17 30.91 -53.64 9.59
C GLU A 17 31.94 -53.73 10.73
N SER A 18 32.51 -52.59 11.12
CA SER A 18 33.36 -52.45 12.30
C SER A 18 32.56 -52.37 13.62
N ALA A 19 33.29 -52.36 14.74
CA ALA A 19 32.74 -51.83 16.00
C ALA A 19 32.33 -50.35 15.81
N ALA A 20 31.33 -49.90 16.56
CA ALA A 20 30.87 -48.52 16.53
C ALA A 20 31.90 -47.57 17.15
N SER A 21 31.95 -46.33 16.65
CA SER A 21 32.73 -45.25 17.26
C SER A 21 32.24 -44.90 18.67
N ASN A 22 32.99 -44.06 19.36
CA ASN A 22 32.44 -43.31 20.49
C ASN A 22 31.22 -42.49 20.04
N SER A 23 30.26 -42.31 20.95
CA SER A 23 29.07 -41.51 20.69
C SER A 23 29.37 -40.02 20.78
N VAL A 24 28.83 -39.23 19.86
CA VAL A 24 28.80 -37.77 19.93
C VAL A 24 27.35 -37.31 20.03
N THR A 25 27.08 -36.46 21.02
CA THR A 25 25.75 -35.88 21.22
C THR A 25 25.73 -34.44 20.73
N GLY A 26 24.87 -34.15 19.76
CA GLY A 26 24.57 -32.80 19.29
C GLY A 26 23.14 -32.41 19.68
N LYS A 27 22.93 -31.15 20.08
CA LYS A 27 21.59 -30.60 20.34
C LYS A 27 21.26 -29.57 19.28
N THR A 28 20.16 -29.77 18.55
CA THR A 28 19.70 -28.72 17.65
C THR A 28 19.25 -27.52 18.47
N THR A 29 19.60 -26.31 18.04
CA THR A 29 18.94 -25.10 18.53
C THR A 29 17.48 -25.17 18.08
N GLY A 30 16.52 -24.75 18.91
CA GLY A 30 15.13 -24.67 18.45
C GLY A 30 14.98 -23.75 17.23
N ALA A 31 13.79 -23.69 16.64
CA ALA A 31 13.48 -22.62 15.69
C ALA A 31 13.79 -21.26 16.36
N PRO A 32 14.41 -20.30 15.64
CA PRO A 32 14.58 -18.94 16.15
C PRO A 32 13.24 -18.40 16.65
N PRO A 33 13.22 -17.53 17.68
CA PRO A 33 11.98 -16.89 18.10
C PRO A 33 11.31 -16.23 16.89
N ALA A 34 10.03 -16.53 16.69
CA ALA A 34 9.27 -16.02 15.55
C ALA A 34 9.32 -14.48 15.55
N ILE A 35 9.60 -13.89 14.40
CA ILE A 35 9.57 -12.45 14.21
C ILE A 35 8.09 -12.04 14.22
N SER A 36 7.70 -11.09 15.07
CA SER A 36 6.33 -10.58 15.07
C SER A 36 6.03 -9.81 13.79
N ALA A 37 4.82 -10.01 13.25
CA ALA A 37 4.28 -9.14 12.21
C ALA A 37 4.10 -7.72 12.77
N PRO A 38 4.31 -6.66 11.96
CA PRO A 38 3.92 -5.32 12.33
C PRO A 38 2.42 -5.21 12.57
N ASP A 39 2.02 -4.42 13.55
CA ASP A 39 0.63 -4.05 13.80
C ASP A 39 0.41 -2.54 13.55
N GLY A 40 -0.84 -2.09 13.71
CA GLY A 40 -1.18 -0.66 13.55
C GLY A 40 -1.03 -0.13 12.12
N LEU A 41 -1.11 -1.00 11.10
CA LEU A 41 -1.03 -0.57 9.70
C LEU A 41 -2.20 0.37 9.37
N THR A 42 -1.86 1.60 9.00
CA THR A 42 -2.79 2.69 8.67
C THR A 42 -2.33 3.45 7.43
N ALA A 43 -3.25 4.18 6.78
CA ALA A 43 -2.95 5.08 5.68
C ALA A 43 -3.24 6.54 6.07
N SER A 44 -2.36 7.45 5.68
CA SER A 44 -2.48 8.91 5.81
C SER A 44 -2.13 9.59 4.48
N ASP A 45 -2.26 10.92 4.41
CA ASP A 45 -1.86 11.74 3.26
C ASP A 45 -2.39 11.23 1.91
N ILE A 46 -3.62 10.69 1.94
CA ILE A 46 -4.26 10.11 0.77
C ILE A 46 -4.59 11.22 -0.23
N SER A 47 -3.99 11.14 -1.41
CA SER A 47 -4.24 12.01 -2.55
C SER A 47 -4.88 11.24 -3.69
N SER A 48 -5.04 11.86 -4.85
CA SER A 48 -5.50 11.17 -6.05
C SER A 48 -4.46 10.24 -6.67
N ASN A 49 -3.20 10.30 -6.26
CA ASN A 49 -2.12 9.49 -6.85
C ASN A 49 -1.08 8.97 -5.83
N SER A 50 -1.34 9.12 -4.53
CA SER A 50 -0.42 8.71 -3.49
C SER A 50 -1.13 8.45 -2.17
N MET A 51 -0.46 7.72 -1.28
CA MET A 51 -0.79 7.66 0.14
C MET A 51 0.46 7.29 0.95
N THR A 52 0.47 7.65 2.23
CA THR A 52 1.51 7.25 3.17
C THR A 52 0.99 6.11 4.03
N LEU A 53 1.68 4.97 4.02
CA LEU A 53 1.44 3.87 4.93
C LEU A 53 2.28 4.07 6.20
N ASN A 54 1.69 3.79 7.36
CA ASN A 54 2.35 3.87 8.66
C ASN A 54 2.03 2.62 9.47
N TRP A 55 2.98 2.13 10.27
CA TRP A 55 2.80 0.98 11.15
C TRP A 55 3.65 1.13 12.41
N ASN A 56 3.42 0.27 13.42
CA ASN A 56 4.21 0.29 14.64
C ASN A 56 5.55 -0.43 14.46
N SER A 57 6.57 -0.01 15.20
CA SER A 57 7.89 -0.64 15.16
C SER A 57 7.89 -2.02 15.81
N VAL A 58 8.61 -2.96 15.22
CA VAL A 58 8.89 -4.28 15.78
C VAL A 58 10.35 -4.31 16.24
N SER A 59 10.58 -4.75 17.47
CA SER A 59 11.93 -4.75 18.05
C SER A 59 12.85 -5.78 17.39
N GLY A 60 14.09 -5.38 17.11
CA GLY A 60 15.14 -6.26 16.62
C GLY A 60 15.02 -6.67 15.15
N VAL A 61 14.20 -5.99 14.36
CA VAL A 61 14.06 -6.19 12.91
C VAL A 61 14.98 -5.22 12.15
N THR A 62 15.46 -5.63 10.99
CA THR A 62 16.35 -4.82 10.15
C THR A 62 15.56 -3.94 9.19
N THR A 63 14.49 -4.50 8.60
CA THR A 63 13.65 -3.82 7.60
C THR A 63 12.22 -4.34 7.66
N TYR A 64 11.34 -3.69 6.91
CA TYR A 64 9.96 -4.09 6.68
C TYR A 64 9.73 -4.27 5.18
N ASN A 65 9.10 -5.38 4.78
CA ASN A 65 8.62 -5.55 3.41
C ASN A 65 7.22 -4.97 3.30
N VAL A 66 7.01 -4.10 2.30
CA VAL A 66 5.70 -3.50 2.00
C VAL A 66 5.10 -4.25 0.82
N TYR A 67 3.83 -4.62 0.94
CA TYR A 67 3.07 -5.34 -0.07
C TYR A 67 1.88 -4.51 -0.55
N ARG A 68 1.63 -4.55 -1.86
CA ARG A 68 0.43 -3.98 -2.50
C ARG A 68 -0.21 -5.04 -3.38
N ASP A 69 -1.51 -5.26 -3.17
CA ASP A 69 -2.32 -6.26 -3.89
C ASP A 69 -1.67 -7.65 -3.90
N GLY A 70 -1.08 -8.03 -2.76
CA GLY A 70 -0.39 -9.30 -2.55
C GLY A 70 1.05 -9.37 -3.05
N ASN A 71 1.52 -8.40 -3.85
CA ASN A 71 2.87 -8.37 -4.39
C ASN A 71 3.81 -7.52 -3.53
N LYS A 72 5.05 -7.99 -3.35
CA LYS A 72 6.08 -7.20 -2.66
C LYS A 72 6.43 -5.97 -3.50
N LEU A 73 6.22 -4.79 -2.94
CA LEU A 73 6.51 -3.51 -3.58
C LEU A 73 7.95 -3.06 -3.29
N THR A 74 8.36 -3.11 -2.02
CA THR A 74 9.69 -2.65 -1.59
C THR A 74 10.07 -3.21 -0.21
N SER A 75 11.28 -2.88 0.24
CA SER A 75 11.77 -3.09 1.61
C SER A 75 12.30 -1.76 2.16
N VAL A 76 11.87 -1.38 3.36
CA VAL A 76 12.24 -0.10 4.01
C VAL A 76 12.72 -0.31 5.44
N SER A 77 13.58 0.57 5.96
CA SER A 77 14.03 0.53 7.36
C SER A 77 13.17 1.36 8.31
N LEU A 78 12.35 2.26 7.77
CA LEU A 78 11.45 3.11 8.54
C LEU A 78 10.12 2.40 8.76
N THR A 79 9.32 2.94 9.68
CA THR A 79 7.94 2.48 9.97
C THR A 79 6.88 3.24 9.15
N SER A 80 7.30 3.83 8.04
CA SER A 80 6.43 4.50 7.09
C SER A 80 6.93 4.34 5.65
N TYR A 81 6.00 4.41 4.71
CA TYR A 81 6.29 4.34 3.28
C TYR A 81 5.28 5.15 2.47
N ALA A 82 5.76 6.06 1.64
CA ALA A 82 4.94 6.82 0.69
C ALA A 82 4.82 6.06 -0.64
N ASP A 83 3.66 5.48 -0.89
CA ASP A 83 3.32 4.88 -2.19
C ASP A 83 2.83 5.98 -3.15
N LYS A 84 3.41 6.03 -4.34
CA LYS A 84 3.22 7.11 -5.32
C LYS A 84 2.86 6.54 -6.68
N ASN A 85 2.39 7.40 -7.59
CA ASN A 85 1.97 7.04 -8.95
C ASN A 85 0.81 6.03 -8.95
N LEU A 86 -0.09 6.17 -7.98
CA LEU A 86 -1.33 5.40 -7.90
C LEU A 86 -2.37 5.94 -8.89
N VAL A 87 -3.30 5.08 -9.27
CA VAL A 87 -4.43 5.44 -10.13
C VAL A 87 -5.51 6.05 -9.25
N SER A 88 -6.07 7.19 -9.68
CA SER A 88 -7.10 7.91 -8.91
C SER A 88 -8.40 7.10 -8.77
N GLY A 89 -9.11 7.32 -7.66
CA GLY A 89 -10.34 6.61 -7.33
C GLY A 89 -10.20 5.08 -7.19
N THR A 90 -8.98 4.55 -7.11
CA THR A 90 -8.72 3.11 -7.08
C THR A 90 -8.49 2.61 -5.66
N SER A 91 -9.07 1.45 -5.33
CA SER A 91 -8.87 0.77 -4.06
C SER A 91 -7.69 -0.20 -4.15
N TYR A 92 -6.80 -0.13 -3.16
CA TYR A 92 -5.60 -0.94 -3.03
C TYR A 92 -5.61 -1.70 -1.70
N ARG A 93 -4.99 -2.88 -1.68
CA ARG A 93 -4.81 -3.68 -0.45
C ARG A 93 -3.35 -3.71 -0.05
N TYR A 94 -3.07 -3.33 1.19
CA TYR A 94 -1.73 -3.21 1.74
C TYR A 94 -1.50 -4.13 2.93
N GLN A 95 -0.29 -4.66 3.00
CA GLN A 95 0.21 -5.43 4.12
C GLN A 95 1.69 -5.13 4.33
N VAL A 96 2.18 -5.32 5.55
CA VAL A 96 3.60 -5.15 5.88
C VAL A 96 4.07 -6.37 6.67
N SER A 97 5.30 -6.81 6.44
CA SER A 97 5.97 -7.83 7.27
C SER A 97 7.30 -7.31 7.79
N SER A 98 7.77 -7.92 8.86
CA SER A 98 9.07 -7.64 9.48
C SER A 98 10.14 -8.55 8.90
N VAL A 99 11.37 -8.04 8.74
CA VAL A 99 12.50 -8.81 8.24
C VAL A 99 13.69 -8.69 9.20
N LYS A 100 14.26 -9.84 9.59
CA LYS A 100 15.47 -9.95 10.41
C LYS A 100 16.34 -11.09 9.89
N ASP A 101 17.64 -10.85 9.68
CA ASP A 101 18.61 -11.88 9.26
C ASP A 101 18.13 -12.71 8.05
N SER A 102 17.54 -12.05 7.06
CA SER A 102 16.91 -12.64 5.86
C SER A 102 15.68 -13.52 6.11
N SER A 103 15.21 -13.62 7.36
CA SER A 103 13.94 -14.24 7.72
C SER A 103 12.82 -13.20 7.73
N GLU A 104 11.65 -13.58 7.22
CA GLU A 104 10.47 -12.72 7.16
C GLU A 104 9.39 -13.23 8.12
N SER A 105 8.69 -12.33 8.79
CA SER A 105 7.52 -12.65 9.61
C SER A 105 6.28 -12.97 8.76
N GLU A 106 5.20 -13.36 9.42
CA GLU A 106 3.86 -13.22 8.84
C GLU A 106 3.57 -11.77 8.44
N LYS A 107 2.62 -11.59 7.51
CA LYS A 107 2.13 -10.26 7.13
C LYS A 107 1.18 -9.72 8.21
N SER A 108 1.12 -8.39 8.32
CA SER A 108 0.12 -7.67 9.11
C SER A 108 -1.32 -8.01 8.68
N ASN A 109 -2.29 -7.54 9.46
CA ASN A 109 -3.66 -7.44 8.95
C ASN A 109 -3.67 -6.63 7.64
N GLU A 110 -4.59 -6.97 6.76
CA GLU A 110 -4.76 -6.26 5.50
C GLU A 110 -5.42 -4.89 5.75
N LEU A 111 -4.84 -3.85 5.14
CA LEU A 111 -5.41 -2.51 5.06
C LEU A 111 -5.95 -2.28 3.66
N GLN A 112 -7.24 -2.01 3.53
CA GLN A 112 -7.81 -1.49 2.29
C GLN A 112 -7.84 0.04 2.34
N ALA A 113 -7.27 0.69 1.32
CA ALA A 113 -7.25 2.14 1.19
C ALA A 113 -7.54 2.56 -0.24
N THR A 114 -8.31 3.63 -0.41
CA THR A 114 -8.75 4.11 -1.73
C THR A 114 -8.22 5.51 -1.96
N THR A 115 -7.50 5.72 -3.06
CA THR A 115 -7.04 7.06 -3.47
C THR A 115 -8.22 7.98 -3.73
N LEU A 116 -8.04 9.29 -3.54
CA LEU A 116 -9.05 10.27 -3.92
C LEU A 116 -9.31 10.23 -5.44
N THR A 117 -10.47 10.72 -5.87
CA THR A 117 -10.69 10.97 -7.29
C THR A 117 -9.87 12.19 -7.72
N GLU A 118 -9.30 12.15 -8.92
CA GLU A 118 -8.57 13.28 -9.47
C GLU A 118 -9.49 14.48 -9.66
N LYS A 119 -9.14 15.60 -9.03
CA LYS A 119 -9.87 16.86 -9.14
C LYS A 119 -9.29 17.67 -10.29
N VAL A 120 -10.03 17.77 -11.40
CA VAL A 120 -9.62 18.55 -12.58
C VAL A 120 -10.38 19.87 -12.60
N CYS A 121 -9.66 20.99 -12.52
CA CYS A 121 -10.24 22.33 -12.49
C CYS A 121 -10.08 23.06 -13.82
N PHE A 122 -11.11 23.81 -14.19
CA PHE A 122 -11.21 24.60 -15.41
C PHE A 122 -11.53 26.03 -15.02
N ASN A 123 -10.62 26.96 -15.33
CA ASN A 123 -10.87 28.39 -15.20
C ASN A 123 -11.23 28.95 -16.57
N ASP A 124 -12.51 29.21 -16.77
CA ASP A 124 -13.04 29.68 -18.05
C ASP A 124 -14.18 30.67 -17.84
N ASN A 125 -14.62 31.32 -18.91
CA ASN A 125 -15.84 32.11 -18.86
C ASN A 125 -17.08 31.20 -18.83
N ASN A 126 -18.16 31.69 -18.23
CA ASN A 126 -19.39 30.93 -18.04
C ASN A 126 -20.00 30.44 -19.36
N PHE A 127 -19.84 31.19 -20.45
CA PHE A 127 -20.26 30.74 -21.78
C PHE A 127 -19.53 29.45 -22.21
N ASN A 128 -18.20 29.44 -22.10
CA ASN A 128 -17.39 28.29 -22.47
C ASN A 128 -17.60 27.09 -21.53
N HIS A 129 -17.91 27.32 -20.25
CA HIS A 129 -18.30 26.24 -19.34
C HIS A 129 -19.56 25.51 -19.82
N VAL A 130 -20.58 26.26 -20.26
CA VAL A 130 -21.80 25.65 -20.82
C VAL A 130 -21.50 24.96 -22.15
N ALA A 131 -20.73 25.60 -23.04
CA ALA A 131 -20.35 25.02 -24.33
C ALA A 131 -19.59 23.69 -24.19
N GLN A 132 -18.76 23.56 -23.15
CA GLN A 132 -17.98 22.36 -22.83
C GLN A 132 -18.70 21.41 -21.87
N ARG A 133 -20.01 21.62 -21.63
CA ARG A 133 -20.88 20.77 -20.78
C ARG A 133 -20.43 20.66 -19.32
N ARG A 134 -19.69 21.65 -18.81
CA ARG A 134 -19.37 21.79 -17.37
C ARG A 134 -20.46 22.52 -16.60
N ALA A 135 -21.29 23.29 -17.30
CA ALA A 135 -22.41 24.03 -16.77
C ALA A 135 -23.64 23.91 -17.69
N ILE A 136 -24.80 24.31 -17.19
CA ILE A 136 -26.02 24.48 -17.97
C ILE A 136 -26.43 25.96 -17.97
N ASN A 137 -27.03 26.43 -19.06
CA ASN A 137 -27.70 27.72 -19.10
C ASN A 137 -29.13 27.56 -18.58
N SER A 138 -29.48 28.30 -17.53
CA SER A 138 -30.82 28.37 -16.97
C SER A 138 -31.22 29.83 -16.84
N MET A 139 -32.14 30.28 -17.70
CA MET A 139 -32.68 31.64 -17.70
C MET A 139 -31.61 32.76 -17.74
N GLY A 140 -30.49 32.54 -18.44
CA GLY A 140 -29.40 33.53 -18.55
C GLY A 140 -28.34 33.43 -17.44
N TYR A 141 -28.48 32.48 -16.51
CA TYR A 141 -27.46 32.11 -15.54
C TYR A 141 -26.78 30.80 -15.91
N ALA A 142 -25.49 30.69 -15.62
CA ALA A 142 -24.78 29.42 -15.71
C ALA A 142 -24.85 28.70 -14.35
N LEU A 143 -25.25 27.43 -14.36
CA LEU A 143 -25.28 26.55 -13.19
C LEU A 143 -24.31 25.38 -13.41
N ALA A 144 -23.47 25.08 -12.44
CA ALA A 144 -22.53 23.96 -12.54
C ALA A 144 -23.28 22.62 -12.68
N VAL A 145 -22.86 21.77 -13.63
CA VAL A 145 -23.48 20.46 -13.86
C VAL A 145 -23.29 19.58 -12.62
N GLY A 146 -24.37 18.97 -12.14
CA GLY A 146 -24.37 18.07 -10.99
C GLY A 146 -24.62 18.77 -9.65
N SER A 147 -23.82 19.78 -9.29
CA SER A 147 -23.98 20.52 -8.02
C SER A 147 -25.06 21.61 -8.07
N ASN A 148 -25.43 22.09 -9.27
CA ASN A 148 -26.32 23.23 -9.50
C ASN A 148 -25.87 24.54 -8.84
N GLN A 149 -24.59 24.66 -8.48
CA GLN A 149 -24.06 25.90 -7.92
C GLN A 149 -24.15 27.03 -8.96
N ASN A 150 -24.65 28.19 -8.53
CA ASN A 150 -24.83 29.35 -9.40
C ASN A 150 -23.48 30.03 -9.67
N MET A 151 -23.11 30.08 -10.95
CA MET A 151 -21.85 30.66 -11.43
C MET A 151 -22.02 32.13 -11.85
N GLY A 152 -23.23 32.68 -11.77
CA GLY A 152 -23.57 34.01 -12.26
C GLY A 152 -24.02 34.00 -13.72
N LEU A 153 -23.89 35.16 -14.38
CA LEU A 153 -24.42 35.37 -15.73
C LEU A 153 -23.75 34.44 -16.75
N TYR A 154 -24.55 33.86 -17.65
CA TYR A 154 -24.09 33.12 -18.82
C TYR A 154 -23.55 34.09 -19.87
N ASN A 155 -22.26 34.44 -19.78
CA ASN A 155 -21.60 35.35 -20.72
C ASN A 155 -20.09 35.05 -20.83
N LEU A 156 -19.40 35.84 -21.67
CA LEU A 156 -17.96 35.72 -21.94
C LEU A 156 -17.08 36.46 -20.91
N PHE A 157 -17.67 37.22 -19.97
CA PHE A 157 -16.96 38.11 -19.06
C PHE A 157 -16.82 37.53 -17.65
N VAL A 158 -17.87 36.87 -17.14
CA VAL A 158 -17.86 36.21 -15.84
C VAL A 158 -17.08 34.92 -15.98
N LYS A 159 -16.00 34.81 -15.21
CA LYS A 159 -15.17 33.61 -15.13
C LYS A 159 -15.41 32.90 -13.82
N THR A 160 -15.47 31.58 -13.91
CA THR A 160 -15.64 30.69 -12.76
C THR A 160 -14.57 29.63 -12.82
N ASN A 161 -14.01 29.27 -11.67
CA ASN A 161 -13.16 28.10 -11.57
C ASN A 161 -14.04 26.90 -11.18
N LEU A 162 -14.35 26.03 -12.15
CA LEU A 162 -15.11 24.80 -11.89
C LEU A 162 -14.19 23.60 -11.82
N CYS A 163 -14.33 22.79 -10.78
CA CYS A 163 -13.61 21.54 -10.63
C CYS A 163 -14.53 20.34 -10.79
N LYS A 164 -14.17 19.41 -11.68
CA LYS A 164 -14.80 18.09 -11.79
C LYS A 164 -14.39 17.27 -10.56
N THR A 165 -15.35 16.81 -9.78
CA THR A 165 -15.11 15.99 -8.57
C THR A 165 -15.51 14.53 -8.76
N LYS A 166 -16.39 14.25 -9.72
CA LYS A 166 -16.73 12.91 -10.24
C LYS A 166 -17.35 13.04 -11.64
N GLU A 167 -17.69 11.93 -12.26
CA GLU A 167 -18.34 11.93 -13.57
C GLU A 167 -19.63 12.79 -13.54
N ASN A 168 -19.76 13.71 -14.51
CA ASN A 168 -20.87 14.67 -14.60
C ASN A 168 -21.18 15.46 -13.32
N TYR A 169 -20.17 15.82 -12.53
CA TYR A 169 -20.36 16.62 -11.32
C TYR A 169 -19.23 17.64 -11.13
N TYR A 170 -19.59 18.91 -11.12
CA TYR A 170 -18.69 20.05 -11.03
C TYR A 170 -19.03 20.93 -9.83
N GLU A 171 -18.03 21.42 -9.13
CA GLU A 171 -18.16 22.36 -8.02
C GLU A 171 -17.36 23.63 -8.29
N ILE A 172 -17.87 24.77 -7.83
CA ILE A 172 -17.15 26.04 -7.79
C ILE A 172 -16.05 25.92 -6.74
N ASN A 173 -14.83 26.31 -7.12
CA ASN A 173 -13.65 26.29 -6.24
C ASN A 173 -13.10 27.67 -5.95
#